data_AF-A0A8J8XYU0-F1
#
_entry.id   AF-A0A8J8XYU0-F1
#
_cell.length_a   1.000
_cell.length_b   1.000
_cell.length_c   1.000
_cell.angle_alpha   90.00
_cell.angle_beta   90.00
_cell.angle_gamma   90.00
#
_symmetry.space_group_name_H-M   'P 1'
#
loop_
_entity.id
_entity.type
_entity.pdbx_description
1 polymer ?
#
loop_
_entity_poly.entity_id
_entity_poly.type
_entity_poly.pdbx_seq_one_letter_code
_entity_poly.pdbx_strand_id
1 'polypeptide(L)'
;MEPYVAAHHRLLVHACTVSLYRDKYQAEQGGRIGLTLLGWWYDPRTQTPNDVAVAARMDDFHIGWFMHPMVFGDYPPVMRKNVGSRLPTFTDEEAARVRGSFNFVRFNHALTRPPRNWIEAACRVVGQRFRLWRCWRGIGTREDSEFEME
;
A
#
# COMPACT_ATOMS: atom_id res chain seq x y z
N MET A 1 16.49 7.03 13.38
CA MET A 1 15.40 6.03 13.43
C MET A 1 15.59 5.08 12.26
N GLU A 2 15.59 3.78 12.49
CA GLU A 2 15.75 2.77 11.43
C GLU A 2 14.44 2.68 10.60
N PRO A 3 14.50 2.78 9.25
CA PRO A 3 13.30 2.96 8.42
C PRO A 3 12.34 1.77 8.45
N TYR A 4 12.82 0.53 8.59
CA TYR A 4 11.97 -0.67 8.67
C TYR A 4 11.24 -0.75 10.00
N VAL A 5 11.90 -0.41 11.10
CA VAL A 5 11.25 -0.31 12.42
C VAL A 5 10.17 0.78 12.41
N ALA A 6 10.45 1.93 11.79
CA ALA A 6 9.49 3.01 11.69
C ALA A 6 8.24 2.63 10.87
N ALA A 7 8.43 2.00 9.71
CA ALA A 7 7.33 1.52 8.88
C ALA A 7 6.50 0.43 9.59
N HIS A 8 7.16 -0.47 10.31
CA HIS A 8 6.50 -1.53 11.06
C HIS A 8 5.57 -0.98 12.15
N HIS A 9 6.05 -0.07 12.99
CA HIS A 9 5.20 0.57 14.01
C HIS A 9 4.07 1.39 13.39
N ARG A 10 4.27 2.02 12.23
CA ARG A 10 3.19 2.72 11.52
C ARG A 10 2.05 1.77 11.13
N LEU A 11 2.37 0.58 10.63
CA LEU A 11 1.37 -0.45 10.30
C LEU A 11 0.61 -0.91 11.56
N LEU A 12 1.31 -1.16 12.66
CA LEU A 12 0.68 -1.58 13.91
C LEU A 12 -0.23 -0.49 14.49
N VAL A 13 0.23 0.77 14.53
CA VAL A 13 -0.57 1.89 15.03
C VAL A 13 -1.79 2.12 14.14
N HIS A 14 -1.63 2.02 12.82
CA HIS A 14 -2.75 2.11 11.88
C HIS A 14 -3.79 1.01 12.14
N ALA A 15 -3.35 -0.24 12.28
CA ALA A 15 -4.24 -1.37 12.58
C ALA A 15 -4.98 -1.20 13.91
N CYS A 16 -4.29 -0.78 14.97
CA CYS A 16 -4.91 -0.47 16.26
C CYS A 16 -5.94 0.65 16.15
N THR A 17 -5.65 1.70 15.38
CA THR A 17 -6.57 2.83 15.16
C THR A 17 -7.81 2.38 14.41
N VAL A 18 -7.65 1.53 13.40
CA VAL A 18 -8.76 0.98 12.62
C VAL A 18 -9.64 0.10 13.50
N SER A 19 -9.06 -0.78 14.33
CA SER A 19 -9.83 -1.60 15.28
C SER A 19 -10.64 -0.71 16.23
N LEU A 20 -9.98 0.26 16.87
CA LEU A 20 -10.64 1.19 17.78
C LEU A 20 -11.81 1.93 17.11
N TYR A 21 -11.63 2.35 15.85
CA TYR A 21 -12.68 3.02 15.09
C TYR A 21 -13.87 2.11 14.81
N ARG A 22 -13.60 0.90 14.31
CA ARG A 22 -14.63 -0.12 14.04
C ARG A 22 -15.43 -0.43 15.29
N ASP A 23 -14.74 -0.59 16.42
CA ASP A 23 -15.34 -1.03 17.68
C ASP A 23 -16.15 0.08 18.37
N LYS A 24 -15.70 1.34 18.31
CA LYS A 24 -16.31 2.42 19.10
C LYS A 24 -17.10 3.47 18.32
N TYR A 25 -16.76 3.70 17.06
CA TYR A 25 -17.23 4.90 16.35
C TYR A 25 -17.95 4.59 15.03
N GLN A 26 -17.65 3.45 14.40
CA GLN A 26 -18.14 3.17 13.06
C GLN A 26 -19.67 3.00 13.01
N ALA A 27 -20.28 2.40 14.04
CA ALA A 27 -21.72 2.19 14.09
C ALA A 27 -22.52 3.51 14.13
N GLU A 28 -21.98 4.53 14.80
CA GLU A 28 -22.64 5.84 14.94
C GLU A 28 -22.30 6.78 13.78
N GLN A 29 -21.04 6.79 13.34
CA GLN A 29 -20.55 7.76 12.35
C GLN A 29 -20.72 7.29 10.91
N GLY A 30 -20.79 5.97 10.67
CA GLY A 30 -20.88 5.39 9.32
C GLY A 30 -19.66 5.69 8.42
N GLY A 31 -18.54 6.13 8.99
CA GLY A 31 -17.34 6.49 8.24
C GLY A 31 -16.47 5.30 7.86
N ARG A 32 -15.39 5.60 7.12
CA ARG A 32 -14.44 4.62 6.58
C ARG A 32 -13.01 5.09 6.83
N ILE A 33 -12.13 4.15 7.13
CA ILE A 33 -10.71 4.43 7.36
C ILE A 33 -9.88 3.76 6.28
N GLY A 34 -8.92 4.50 5.74
CA GLY A 34 -7.99 4.00 4.73
C GLY A 34 -6.57 4.49 4.99
N LEU A 35 -5.69 4.20 4.04
CA LEU A 35 -4.31 4.66 4.04
C LEU A 35 -4.03 5.46 2.76
N THR A 36 -3.30 6.56 2.90
CA THR A 36 -2.78 7.31 1.75
C THR A 36 -1.31 6.98 1.57
N LEU A 37 -0.97 6.46 0.39
CA LEU A 37 0.40 6.14 -0.02
C LEU A 37 0.86 7.11 -1.11
N LEU A 38 2.17 7.37 -1.15
CA LEU A 38 2.75 8.04 -2.31
C LEU A 38 2.69 7.07 -3.49
N GLY A 39 2.09 7.51 -4.59
CA GLY A 39 1.89 6.69 -5.78
C GLY A 39 3.02 6.91 -6.79
N TRP A 40 4.23 6.43 -6.49
CA TRP A 40 5.25 6.26 -7.52
C TRP A 40 5.15 4.87 -8.13
N TRP A 41 5.17 4.86 -9.46
CA TRP A 41 5.15 3.64 -10.27
C TRP A 41 6.47 3.49 -11.00
N TYR A 42 6.99 2.27 -11.07
CA TYR A 42 8.23 1.98 -11.77
C TYR A 42 7.94 1.23 -13.07
N ASP A 43 8.11 1.90 -14.21
CA ASP A 43 8.07 1.25 -15.51
C ASP A 43 9.43 0.65 -15.86
N PRO A 44 9.46 -0.59 -16.39
CA PRO A 44 10.71 -1.20 -16.82
C PRO A 44 11.28 -0.44 -18.02
N ARG A 45 12.58 -0.16 -17.99
CA ARG A 45 13.28 0.56 -19.08
C ARG A 45 13.21 -0.18 -20.41
N THR A 46 13.22 -1.51 -20.38
CA THR A 46 13.06 -2.40 -21.53
C THR A 46 12.16 -3.58 -21.18
N GLN A 47 11.64 -4.30 -22.18
CA GLN A 47 10.87 -5.53 -21.95
C GLN A 47 11.73 -6.76 -21.66
N THR A 48 13.01 -6.58 -21.34
CA THR A 48 13.86 -7.69 -20.93
C THR A 48 13.38 -8.23 -19.57
N PRO A 49 13.48 -9.55 -19.33
CA PRO A 49 13.05 -10.14 -18.06
C PRO A 49 13.71 -9.49 -16.83
N ASN A 50 14.95 -9.03 -16.98
CA ASN A 50 15.69 -8.36 -15.92
C ASN A 50 15.08 -6.99 -15.57
N ASP A 51 14.84 -6.13 -16.56
CA ASP A 51 14.28 -4.80 -16.31
C ASP A 51 12.85 -4.89 -15.75
N VAL A 52 12.05 -5.87 -16.20
CA VAL A 52 10.72 -6.17 -15.64
C VAL A 52 10.81 -6.61 -14.17
N ALA A 53 11.75 -7.50 -13.83
CA ALA A 53 11.94 -7.96 -12.45
C ALA A 53 12.46 -6.85 -11.52
N VAL A 54 13.26 -5.91 -12.04
CA VAL A 54 13.73 -4.73 -11.29
C VAL A 54 12.57 -3.78 -11.02
N ALA A 55 11.75 -3.46 -12.04
CA ALA A 55 10.57 -2.63 -11.88
C ALA A 55 9.62 -3.17 -10.81
N ALA A 56 9.24 -4.45 -10.91
CA ALA A 56 8.35 -5.10 -9.93
C ALA A 56 8.93 -5.07 -8.50
N ARG A 57 10.25 -5.26 -8.36
CA ARG A 57 10.92 -5.15 -7.06
C ARG A 57 10.85 -3.73 -6.50
N MET A 58 11.00 -2.71 -7.33
CA MET A 58 10.89 -1.32 -6.88
C MET A 58 9.46 -1.02 -6.41
N ASP A 59 8.45 -1.54 -7.11
CA ASP A 59 7.05 -1.41 -6.69
C ASP A 59 6.79 -2.12 -5.34
N ASP A 60 7.35 -3.32 -5.13
CA ASP A 60 7.26 -4.05 -3.85
C ASP A 60 7.90 -3.25 -2.70
N PHE A 61 9.04 -2.62 -2.95
CA PHE A 61 9.73 -1.79 -1.97
C PHE A 61 9.08 -0.40 -1.75
N HIS A 62 8.13 -0.01 -2.59
CA HIS A 62 7.43 1.28 -2.48
C HIS A 62 6.01 1.10 -1.94
N ILE A 63 5.13 0.47 -2.73
CA ILE A 63 3.71 0.28 -2.40
C ILE A 63 3.54 -1.05 -1.65
N GLY A 64 4.20 -2.12 -2.11
CA GLY A 64 4.09 -3.46 -1.51
C GLY A 64 4.51 -3.49 -0.04
N TRP A 65 5.43 -2.62 0.37
CA TRP A 65 5.91 -2.52 1.73
C TRP A 65 4.79 -2.25 2.75
N PHE A 66 3.77 -1.46 2.38
CA PHE A 66 2.61 -1.20 3.24
C PHE A 66 1.41 -2.06 2.86
N MET A 67 1.18 -2.27 1.56
CA MET A 67 -0.01 -2.97 1.09
C MET A 67 0.04 -4.47 1.33
N HIS A 68 1.20 -5.11 1.15
CA HIS A 68 1.30 -6.57 1.28
C HIS A 68 1.01 -7.03 2.73
N PRO A 69 1.49 -6.36 3.81
CA PRO A 69 1.06 -6.68 5.17
C PRO A 69 -0.45 -6.51 5.38
N MET A 70 -1.04 -5.45 4.83
CA MET A 70 -2.47 -5.17 5.01
C MET A 70 -3.36 -6.16 4.24
N VAL A 71 -2.86 -6.77 3.16
CA VAL A 71 -3.61 -7.79 2.39
C VAL A 71 -3.33 -9.20 2.87
N PHE A 72 -2.06 -9.56 3.04
CA PHE A 72 -1.62 -10.93 3.29
C PHE A 72 -1.19 -11.18 4.74
N GLY A 73 -0.90 -10.14 5.52
CA GLY A 73 -0.45 -10.25 6.91
C GLY A 73 1.08 -10.34 7.07
N ASP A 74 1.85 -10.23 5.99
CA ASP A 74 3.31 -10.16 6.06
C ASP A 74 3.88 -9.24 4.96
N TYR A 75 5.16 -8.88 5.03
CA TYR A 75 5.86 -8.12 4.00
C TYR A 75 6.08 -8.94 2.71
N PRO A 76 6.33 -8.29 1.55
CA PRO A 76 6.63 -8.99 0.31
C PRO A 76 7.83 -9.95 0.45
N PRO A 77 7.78 -11.17 -0.14
CA PRO A 77 8.88 -12.13 -0.06
C PRO A 77 10.22 -11.56 -0.55
N VAL A 78 10.20 -10.68 -1.56
CA VAL A 78 11.41 -10.02 -2.07
C VAL A 78 12.04 -9.08 -1.04
N MET A 79 11.23 -8.41 -0.21
CA MET A 79 11.73 -7.57 0.88
C MET A 79 12.33 -8.43 1.98
N ARG A 80 11.65 -9.51 2.40
CA ARG A 80 12.19 -10.49 3.36
C ARG A 80 13.56 -11.00 2.92
N LYS A 81 13.68 -11.40 1.65
CA LYS A 81 14.93 -11.92 1.07
C LYS A 81 16.06 -10.88 1.04
N ASN A 82 15.77 -9.64 0.63
CA ASN A 82 16.80 -8.62 0.40
C ASN A 82 17.18 -7.84 1.68
N VAL A 83 16.23 -7.64 2.59
CA VAL A 83 16.44 -6.86 3.82
C VAL A 83 16.88 -7.76 4.99
N GLY A 84 16.39 -9.00 5.02
CA GLY A 84 16.76 -9.98 6.05
C GLY A 84 16.38 -9.52 7.45
N SER A 85 17.31 -9.65 8.40
CA SER A 85 17.09 -9.42 9.84
C SER A 85 16.75 -7.99 10.22
N ARG A 86 16.96 -7.01 9.33
CA ARG A 86 16.57 -5.62 9.57
C ARG A 86 15.08 -5.39 9.42
N LEU A 87 14.36 -6.29 8.74
CA LEU A 87 12.91 -6.20 8.57
C LEU A 87 12.21 -6.90 9.73
N PRO A 88 11.44 -6.18 10.57
CA PRO A 88 10.75 -6.79 11.69
C PRO A 88 9.76 -7.87 11.24
N THR A 89 9.47 -8.81 12.13
CA THR A 89 8.52 -9.90 11.87
C THR A 89 7.25 -9.66 12.66
N PHE A 90 6.10 -9.76 12.01
CA PHE A 90 4.82 -9.72 12.68
C PHE A 90 4.63 -11.02 13.48
N THR A 91 4.16 -10.90 14.71
CA THR A 91 3.54 -12.01 15.42
C THR A 91 2.21 -12.39 14.74
N ASP A 92 1.69 -13.59 15.02
CA ASP A 92 0.41 -14.03 14.45
C ASP A 92 -0.74 -13.07 14.82
N GLU A 93 -0.72 -12.53 16.05
CA GLU A 93 -1.70 -11.56 16.52
C GLU A 93 -1.60 -10.22 15.77
N GLU A 94 -0.38 -9.73 15.56
CA GLU A 94 -0.16 -8.48 14.81
C GLU A 94 -0.53 -8.65 13.34
N ALA A 95 -0.13 -9.77 12.71
CA ALA A 95 -0.48 -10.09 11.33
C ALA A 95 -2.01 -10.16 11.15
N ALA A 96 -2.72 -10.79 12.10
CA ALA A 96 -4.17 -10.85 12.09
C ALA A 96 -4.83 -9.47 12.23
N ARG A 97 -4.25 -8.57 13.06
CA ARG A 97 -4.75 -7.20 13.22
C ARG A 97 -4.49 -6.31 12.01
N VAL A 98 -3.31 -6.43 11.40
CA VAL A 98 -2.91 -5.62 10.23
C VAL A 98 -3.66 -6.08 8.97
N ARG A 99 -3.91 -7.38 8.82
CA ARG A 99 -4.67 -7.92 7.70
C ARG A 99 -6.09 -7.33 7.68
N GLY A 100 -6.47 -6.71 6.57
CA GLY A 100 -7.79 -6.10 6.39
C GLY A 100 -8.00 -4.82 7.20
N SER A 101 -6.93 -4.19 7.69
CA SER A 101 -7.03 -2.96 8.49
C SER A 101 -7.27 -1.69 7.65
N PHE A 102 -8.09 -1.75 6.60
CA PHE A 102 -8.43 -0.62 5.75
C PHE A 102 -9.76 -0.84 5.01
N ASN A 103 -10.37 0.25 4.54
CA ASN A 103 -11.58 0.25 3.72
C ASN A 103 -11.34 0.82 2.30
N PHE A 104 -10.27 1.59 2.12
CA PHE A 104 -9.86 2.16 0.84
C PHE A 104 -8.36 2.51 0.90
N VAL A 105 -7.76 2.70 -0.27
CA VAL A 105 -6.37 3.16 -0.39
C VAL A 105 -6.35 4.34 -1.34
N ARG A 106 -5.67 5.42 -0.95
CA ARG A 106 -5.46 6.59 -1.80
C ARG A 106 -4.01 6.64 -2.26
N PHE A 107 -3.81 6.91 -3.54
CA PHE A 107 -2.49 7.20 -4.08
C PHE A 107 -2.36 8.70 -4.36
N ASN A 108 -1.35 9.33 -3.75
CA ASN A 108 -0.97 10.71 -3.99
C ASN A 108 0.14 10.73 -5.05
N HIS A 109 -0.12 11.33 -6.22
CA HIS A 109 0.86 11.42 -7.29
C HIS A 109 1.53 12.80 -7.27
N ALA A 110 2.79 12.84 -6.83
CA ALA A 110 3.48 14.11 -6.59
C ALA A 110 4.10 14.73 -7.85
N LEU A 111 4.40 13.98 -8.91
CA LEU A 111 5.32 14.45 -9.97
C LEU A 111 4.98 14.04 -11.40
N THR A 112 4.17 13.01 -11.63
CA THR A 112 3.96 12.45 -12.96
C THR A 112 2.52 12.01 -13.13
N ARG A 113 1.95 12.33 -14.30
CA ARG A 113 0.69 11.75 -14.75
C ARG A 113 0.84 10.22 -14.69
N PRO A 114 -0.06 9.48 -14.01
CA PRO A 114 0.09 8.05 -13.88
C PRO A 114 0.12 7.38 -15.28
N PRO A 115 1.00 6.39 -15.50
CA PRO A 115 1.13 5.72 -16.81
C PRO A 115 -0.18 5.02 -17.18
N ARG A 116 -0.52 4.84 -18.46
CA ARG A 116 -1.87 4.36 -18.89
C ARG A 116 -2.33 3.05 -18.22
N ASN A 117 -1.40 2.20 -17.80
CA ASN A 117 -1.60 0.87 -17.22
C ASN A 117 -1.42 0.83 -15.70
N TRP A 118 -1.30 1.98 -15.04
CA TRP A 118 -1.00 2.08 -13.61
C TRP A 118 -2.02 1.35 -12.69
N ILE A 119 -3.27 1.20 -13.14
CA ILE A 119 -4.30 0.42 -12.41
C ILE A 119 -3.94 -1.07 -12.41
N GLU A 120 -3.53 -1.64 -13.54
CA GLU A 120 -3.09 -3.05 -13.63
C GLU A 120 -1.85 -3.31 -12.78
N ALA A 121 -1.03 -2.29 -12.72
CA ALA A 121 0.16 -2.16 -11.93
C ALA A 121 -0.15 -2.17 -10.42
N ALA A 122 -1.07 -1.31 -9.97
CA ALA A 122 -1.59 -1.33 -8.61
C ALA A 122 -2.24 -2.69 -8.27
N CYS A 123 -3.08 -3.23 -9.15
CA CYS A 123 -3.69 -4.55 -8.98
C CYS A 123 -2.65 -5.67 -8.84
N ARG A 124 -1.52 -5.60 -9.57
CA ARG A 124 -0.42 -6.55 -9.45
C ARG A 124 0.25 -6.50 -8.07
N VAL A 125 0.56 -5.29 -7.59
CA VAL A 125 1.29 -5.10 -6.33
C VAL A 125 0.43 -5.48 -5.12
N VAL A 126 -0.85 -5.13 -5.16
CA VAL A 126 -1.76 -5.40 -4.04
C VAL A 126 -2.40 -6.79 -4.15
N GLY A 127 -2.32 -7.43 -5.34
CA GLY A 127 -2.91 -8.73 -5.59
C GLY A 127 -4.45 -8.72 -5.52
N GLN A 128 -5.07 -7.55 -5.58
CA GLN A 128 -6.51 -7.36 -5.53
C GLN A 128 -6.97 -6.46 -6.68
N ARG A 129 -8.22 -6.66 -7.12
CA ARG A 129 -8.83 -5.75 -8.09
C ARG A 129 -9.18 -4.44 -7.39
N PHE A 130 -8.79 -3.36 -8.03
CA PHE A 130 -9.16 -2.02 -7.60
C PHE A 130 -10.20 -1.41 -8.51
N ARG A 131 -11.21 -0.82 -7.90
CA ARG A 131 -12.11 0.10 -8.55
C ARG A 131 -11.63 1.52 -8.31
N LEU A 132 -11.36 2.25 -9.39
CA LEU A 132 -11.16 3.70 -9.30
C LEU A 132 -12.48 4.31 -8.81
N TRP A 133 -12.48 4.86 -7.60
CA TRP A 133 -13.69 5.42 -7.00
C TRP A 133 -13.82 6.91 -7.28
N ARG A 134 -12.75 7.67 -7.06
CA ARG A 134 -12.69 9.11 -7.35
C ARG A 134 -11.30 9.53 -7.83
N CYS A 135 -11.26 10.32 -8.89
CA CYS A 135 -10.07 11.09 -9.28
C CYS A 135 -10.33 12.55 -8.92
N TRP A 136 -9.50 13.13 -8.05
CA TRP A 136 -9.53 14.54 -7.70
C TRP A 136 -8.41 15.26 -8.45
N ARG A 137 -8.74 16.35 -9.14
CA ARG A 137 -7.74 17.35 -9.53
C ARG A 137 -7.49 18.25 -8.32
N GLY A 138 -6.30 18.20 -7.75
CA GLY A 138 -5.85 19.18 -6.78
C GLY A 138 -5.61 20.54 -7.42
N ILE A 139 -5.21 21.53 -6.62
CA ILE A 139 -4.74 22.83 -7.12
C ILE A 139 -3.40 22.61 -7.84
N GLY A 140 -3.32 22.94 -9.13
CA GLY A 140 -2.12 22.74 -9.99
C GLY A 140 -2.20 21.49 -10.88
N THR A 141 -1.06 20.84 -11.16
CA THR A 141 -0.96 19.60 -11.98
C THR A 141 -1.13 18.31 -11.16
N ARG A 142 -1.54 18.41 -9.89
CA ARG A 142 -1.63 17.30 -8.95
C ARG A 142 -2.93 16.53 -9.18
N GLU A 143 -2.84 15.30 -9.66
CA GLU A 143 -3.98 14.37 -9.74
C GLU A 143 -3.87 13.36 -8.59
N ASP A 144 -4.89 13.31 -7.73
CA ASP A 144 -5.00 12.34 -6.65
C ASP A 144 -6.08 11.32 -7.01
N SER A 145 -5.84 10.05 -6.72
CA SER A 145 -6.79 8.98 -7.04
C SER A 145 -7.08 8.12 -5.82
N GLU A 146 -8.36 7.93 -5.55
CA GLU A 146 -8.87 7.08 -4.48
C GLU A 146 -9.37 5.76 -5.07
N PHE A 147 -8.89 4.67 -4.48
CA PHE A 147 -9.24 3.30 -4.86
C PHE A 147 -9.97 2.61 -3.75
N GLU A 148 -11.03 1.93 -4.15
CA GLU A 148 -11.68 0.92 -3.34
C GLU A 148 -11.21 -0.44 -3.87
N MET A 149 -10.85 -1.34 -2.96
CA MET A 149 -10.73 -2.74 -3.34
C MET A 149 -12.14 -3.30 -3.57
N GLU A 150 -12.28 -4.09 -4.63
CA GLU A 150 -13.51 -4.83 -4.96
C GLU A 150 -13.69 -6.07 -4.08
#